data_AF-F0Y8C1-F1
#
_entry.id   AF-F0Y8C1-F1
#
_cell.length_a   1.000
_cell.length_b   1.000
_cell.length_c   1.000
_cell.angle_alpha   90.00
_cell.angle_beta   90.00
_cell.angle_gamma   90.00
#
_symmetry.space_group_name_H-M   'P 1'
#
loop_
_entity.id
_entity.type
_entity.pdbx_description
1 polymer ?
#
loop_
_entity_poly.entity_id
_entity_poly.type
_entity_poly.pdbx_seq_one_letter_code
_entity_poly.pdbx_strand_id
1 'polypeptide(L)'
;MTPAAGLETPEVLAQLGAASAVACVYTFICHAFLPRREFHGSPLYNWLSCLPIQLVGFPLVVSLAVGSFDGGAVDWVAAPWSAMDGTWERAYLLLMWGYLFKDCALYAVGGGMDAMYWAHHVVCWATVFNFFYTDLCAIFLVGGSAMEFGGASQTLHLIFAESQLMDKVHVFTMTASHVVACGMAVYYLSLPAAPLAARLVFGTVVFGLSFERQKYAMKLHREAADRFAKRA
;
A
#
# COMPACT_ATOMS: atom_id res chain seq x y z
N MET A 1 23.91 10.42 3.11
CA MET A 1 23.65 9.14 2.42
C MET A 1 23.32 9.49 0.99
N THR A 2 24.08 8.98 0.01
CA THR A 2 23.75 9.16 -1.40
C THR A 2 22.60 8.18 -1.73
N PRO A 3 21.45 8.66 -2.23
CA PRO A 3 20.36 7.82 -2.75
C PRO A 3 20.86 6.75 -3.71
N ALA A 4 20.22 5.57 -3.67
CA ALA A 4 20.54 4.45 -4.56
C ALA A 4 20.41 4.82 -6.05
N ALA A 5 19.59 5.83 -6.38
CA ALA A 5 19.36 6.34 -7.73
C ALA A 5 20.11 7.65 -8.06
N GLY A 6 21.14 8.03 -7.28
CA GLY A 6 21.98 9.19 -7.56
C GLY A 6 21.33 10.57 -7.37
N LEU A 7 20.11 10.65 -6.84
CA LEU A 7 19.45 11.91 -6.50
C LEU A 7 20.11 12.59 -5.31
N GLU A 8 19.89 13.89 -5.12
CA GLU A 8 20.21 14.52 -3.85
C GLU A 8 18.99 14.54 -2.90
N THR A 9 19.24 14.62 -1.59
CA THR A 9 18.14 14.69 -0.59
C THR A 9 17.15 15.83 -0.87
N PRO A 10 17.57 17.05 -1.25
CA PRO A 10 16.64 18.12 -1.60
C PRO A 10 15.73 17.77 -2.79
N GLU A 11 16.24 17.05 -3.79
CA GLU A 11 15.45 16.64 -4.96
C GLU A 11 14.38 15.62 -4.58
N VAL A 12 14.74 14.64 -3.75
CA VAL A 12 13.77 13.67 -3.19
C VAL A 12 12.67 14.41 -2.43
N LEU A 13 13.04 15.33 -1.54
CA LEU A 13 12.05 16.11 -0.77
C LEU A 13 11.15 16.97 -1.65
N ALA A 14 11.68 17.57 -2.71
CA ALA A 14 10.89 18.34 -3.67
C ALA A 14 9.87 17.45 -4.41
N GLN A 15 10.28 16.26 -4.87
CA GLN A 15 9.38 15.31 -5.53
C GLN A 15 8.31 14.79 -4.57
N LEU A 16 8.66 14.47 -3.32
CA LEU A 16 7.71 14.07 -2.28
C LEU A 16 6.72 15.20 -1.99
N GLY A 17 7.19 16.45 -1.90
CA GLY A 17 6.34 17.63 -1.73
C GLY A 17 5.35 17.82 -2.88
N ALA A 18 5.81 17.64 -4.12
CA ALA A 18 4.94 17.69 -5.30
C ALA A 18 3.90 16.56 -5.30
N ALA A 19 4.32 15.32 -5.01
CA ALA A 19 3.42 14.17 -4.90
C ALA A 19 2.37 14.36 -3.79
N SER A 20 2.78 14.89 -2.64
CA SER A 20 1.89 15.28 -1.53
C SER A 20 0.87 16.33 -1.96
N ALA A 21 1.30 17.37 -2.68
CA ALA A 21 0.38 18.41 -3.16
C ALA A 21 -0.66 17.84 -4.14
N VAL A 22 -0.24 17.00 -5.09
CA VAL A 22 -1.14 16.30 -6.02
C VAL A 22 -2.13 15.41 -5.27
N ALA A 23 -1.66 14.66 -4.28
CA ALA A 23 -2.50 13.80 -3.44
C ALA A 23 -3.54 14.61 -2.65
N CYS A 24 -3.17 15.77 -2.09
CA CYS A 24 -4.13 16.65 -1.43
C CYS A 24 -5.21 17.13 -2.40
N VAL A 25 -4.83 17.63 -3.58
CA VAL A 25 -5.79 18.05 -4.63
C VAL A 25 -6.72 16.91 -5.00
N TYR A 26 -6.18 15.70 -5.18
CA TYR A 26 -6.96 14.50 -5.43
C TYR A 26 -7.98 14.21 -4.32
N THR A 27 -7.58 14.27 -3.05
CA THR A 27 -8.50 14.12 -1.90
C THR A 27 -9.60 15.18 -1.91
N PHE A 28 -9.29 16.45 -2.21
CA PHE A 28 -10.30 17.50 -2.30
C PHE A 28 -11.31 17.24 -3.41
N ILE A 29 -10.86 16.79 -4.59
CA ILE A 29 -11.74 16.39 -5.69
C ILE A 29 -12.64 15.23 -5.25
N CYS A 30 -12.07 14.18 -4.67
CA CYS A 30 -12.86 13.05 -4.16
C CYS A 30 -13.87 13.49 -3.09
N HIS A 31 -13.49 14.35 -2.16
CA HIS A 31 -14.39 14.91 -1.15
C HIS A 31 -15.55 15.72 -1.75
N ALA A 32 -15.30 16.42 -2.86
CA ALA A 32 -16.32 17.23 -3.55
C ALA A 32 -17.34 16.36 -4.32
N PHE A 33 -16.89 15.26 -4.94
CA PHE A 33 -17.71 14.50 -5.88
C PHE A 33 -18.19 13.12 -5.40
N LEU A 34 -17.55 12.53 -4.39
CA LEU A 34 -17.89 11.19 -3.91
C LEU A 34 -18.72 11.21 -2.61
N PRO A 35 -19.42 10.12 -2.29
CA PRO A 35 -20.26 10.04 -1.10
C PRO A 35 -19.50 10.29 0.21
N ARG A 36 -20.07 11.14 1.07
CA ARG A 36 -19.46 11.57 2.34
C ARG A 36 -19.85 10.74 3.57
N ARG A 37 -20.73 9.74 3.40
CA ARG A 37 -21.15 8.90 4.54
C ARG A 37 -19.93 8.30 5.23
N GLU A 38 -19.94 8.32 6.56
CA GLU A 38 -18.88 7.69 7.34
C GLU A 38 -18.99 6.18 7.27
N PHE A 39 -17.81 5.56 7.29
CA PHE A 39 -17.66 4.12 7.23
C PHE A 39 -16.42 3.72 8.06
N HIS A 40 -16.67 3.13 9.24
CA HIS A 40 -15.64 2.76 10.22
C HIS A 40 -14.71 3.91 10.64
N GLY A 41 -15.30 5.08 10.95
CA GLY A 41 -14.55 6.25 11.40
C GLY A 41 -13.80 7.00 10.30
N SER A 42 -13.93 6.58 9.04
CA SER A 42 -13.40 7.28 7.86
C SER A 42 -14.50 7.52 6.82
N PRO A 43 -14.48 8.62 6.06
CA PRO A 43 -15.49 8.87 5.06
C PRO A 43 -15.36 7.92 3.85
N LEU A 44 -16.49 7.49 3.28
CA LEU A 44 -16.51 6.52 2.17
C LEU A 44 -15.71 6.99 0.95
N TYR A 45 -15.73 8.29 0.62
CA TYR A 45 -14.93 8.82 -0.49
C TYR A 45 -13.44 8.49 -0.35
N ASN A 46 -12.93 8.38 0.88
CA ASN A 46 -11.53 8.06 1.10
C ASN A 46 -11.21 6.64 0.63
N TRP A 47 -12.05 5.68 1.00
CA TRP A 47 -11.93 4.30 0.56
C TRP A 47 -12.08 4.17 -0.96
N LEU A 48 -13.08 4.84 -1.53
CA LEU A 48 -13.32 4.84 -2.97
C LEU A 48 -12.15 5.44 -3.76
N SER A 49 -11.51 6.48 -3.22
CA SER A 49 -10.34 7.12 -3.82
C SER A 49 -9.10 6.20 -3.86
N CYS A 50 -9.06 5.16 -3.01
CA CYS A 50 -7.97 4.18 -3.05
C CYS A 50 -8.08 3.25 -4.28
N LEU A 51 -9.30 2.88 -4.68
CA LEU A 51 -9.53 1.83 -5.68
C LEU A 51 -8.82 2.07 -7.03
N PRO A 52 -8.88 3.26 -7.65
CA PRO A 52 -8.19 3.50 -8.92
C PRO A 52 -6.67 3.35 -8.78
N ILE A 53 -6.11 3.77 -7.66
CA ILE A 53 -4.67 3.69 -7.42
C ILE A 53 -4.26 2.22 -7.17
N GLN A 54 -5.01 1.51 -6.33
CA GLN A 54 -4.71 0.12 -5.97
C GLN A 54 -4.90 -0.87 -7.13
N LEU A 55 -5.98 -0.71 -7.90
CA LEU A 55 -6.35 -1.66 -8.96
C LEU A 55 -5.78 -1.30 -10.33
N VAL A 56 -5.40 -0.04 -10.56
CA VAL A 56 -4.89 0.41 -11.86
C VAL A 56 -3.53 1.07 -11.73
N GLY A 57 -3.38 2.06 -10.85
CA GLY A 57 -2.14 2.82 -10.70
C GLY A 57 -0.92 1.95 -10.39
N PHE A 58 -0.94 1.19 -9.28
CA PHE A 58 0.17 0.33 -8.91
C PHE A 58 0.46 -0.77 -9.94
N PRO A 59 -0.52 -1.56 -10.42
CA PRO A 59 -0.26 -2.56 -11.45
C PRO A 59 0.31 -1.97 -12.75
N LEU A 60 -0.15 -0.77 -13.15
CA LEU A 60 0.37 -0.09 -14.33
C LEU A 60 1.85 0.27 -14.16
N VAL A 61 2.22 0.92 -13.05
CA VAL A 61 3.62 1.30 -12.82
C VAL A 61 4.52 0.07 -12.74
N VAL A 62 4.09 -1.01 -12.08
CA VAL A 62 4.83 -2.27 -12.06
C VAL A 62 5.00 -2.86 -13.46
N SER A 63 3.94 -2.85 -14.27
CA SER A 63 4.00 -3.38 -15.65
C SER A 63 4.96 -2.57 -16.53
N LEU A 64 4.98 -1.24 -16.36
CA LEU A 64 5.91 -0.35 -17.05
C LEU A 64 7.36 -0.59 -16.59
N ALA A 65 7.58 -0.81 -15.29
CA ALA A 65 8.89 -1.17 -14.75
C ALA A 65 9.42 -2.47 -15.37
N VAL A 66 8.60 -3.54 -15.35
CA VAL A 66 8.94 -4.83 -15.97
C VAL A 66 9.23 -4.67 -17.47
N GLY A 67 8.37 -3.94 -18.19
CA GLY A 67 8.50 -3.76 -19.63
C GLY A 67 9.71 -2.90 -20.06
N SER A 68 10.28 -2.13 -19.13
CA SER A 68 11.47 -1.31 -19.37
C SER A 68 12.79 -2.01 -19.06
N PHE A 69 12.73 -3.18 -18.42
CA PHE A 69 13.92 -3.92 -18.02
C PHE A 69 14.45 -4.78 -19.18
N ASP A 70 15.76 -4.71 -19.44
CA ASP A 70 16.43 -5.52 -20.46
C ASP A 70 16.70 -6.94 -19.91
N GLY A 71 15.64 -7.74 -19.82
CA GLY A 71 15.69 -9.10 -19.27
C GLY A 71 14.30 -9.75 -19.12
N GLY A 72 14.27 -10.97 -18.58
CA GLY A 72 13.01 -11.66 -18.28
C GLY A 72 12.34 -11.10 -17.02
N ALA A 73 11.03 -11.26 -16.91
CA ALA A 73 10.28 -10.86 -15.70
C ALA A 73 10.77 -11.55 -14.42
N VAL A 74 11.25 -12.80 -14.52
CA VAL A 74 11.83 -13.54 -13.39
C VAL A 74 13.13 -12.90 -12.93
N ASP A 75 13.99 -12.52 -13.87
CA ASP A 75 15.27 -11.87 -13.57
C ASP A 75 15.04 -10.49 -12.96
N TRP A 76 14.06 -9.74 -13.49
CA TRP A 76 13.69 -8.43 -12.98
C TRP A 76 13.29 -8.49 -11.49
N VAL A 77 12.46 -9.45 -11.06
CA VAL A 77 11.99 -9.53 -9.66
C VAL A 77 13.16 -9.63 -8.66
N ALA A 78 14.25 -10.29 -9.03
CA ALA A 78 15.43 -10.44 -8.19
C ALA A 78 16.47 -9.32 -8.38
N ALA A 79 16.37 -8.53 -9.45
CA ALA A 79 17.31 -7.47 -9.76
C ALA A 79 17.26 -6.37 -8.69
N PRO A 80 18.41 -5.83 -8.24
CA PRO A 80 18.47 -4.66 -7.38
C PRO A 80 18.08 -3.41 -8.17
N TRP A 81 17.59 -2.37 -7.49
CA TRP A 81 17.23 -1.09 -8.11
C TRP A 81 18.41 -0.42 -8.82
N SER A 82 19.63 -0.60 -8.33
CA SER A 82 20.85 -0.13 -8.98
C SER A 82 21.10 -0.76 -10.37
N ALA A 83 20.48 -1.90 -10.67
CA ALA A 83 20.52 -2.53 -11.98
C ALA A 83 19.38 -2.08 -12.91
N MET A 84 18.52 -1.16 -12.45
CA MET A 84 17.38 -0.64 -13.20
C MET A 84 17.64 0.82 -13.59
N ASP A 85 16.90 1.32 -14.58
CA ASP A 85 16.93 2.73 -14.96
C ASP A 85 16.44 3.66 -13.80
N GLY A 86 15.66 3.11 -12.86
CA GLY A 86 15.22 3.80 -11.66
C GLY A 86 14.02 4.73 -11.87
N THR A 87 13.61 4.95 -13.12
CA THR A 87 12.46 5.82 -13.46
C THR A 87 11.15 5.28 -12.88
N TRP A 88 10.83 4.00 -13.11
CA TRP A 88 9.55 3.43 -12.71
C TRP A 88 9.51 3.04 -11.24
N GLU A 89 10.65 2.66 -10.67
CA GLU A 89 10.81 2.41 -9.24
C GLU A 89 10.55 3.68 -8.45
N ARG A 90 11.13 4.79 -8.90
CA ARG A 90 10.88 6.12 -8.34
C ARG A 90 9.42 6.54 -8.51
N ALA A 91 8.84 6.34 -9.69
CA ALA A 91 7.43 6.62 -9.93
C ALA A 91 6.52 5.81 -8.99
N TYR A 92 6.86 4.55 -8.73
CA TYR A 92 6.16 3.68 -7.79
C TYR A 92 6.22 4.22 -6.36
N LEU A 93 7.41 4.60 -5.89
CA LEU A 93 7.60 5.17 -4.56
C LEU A 93 6.85 6.50 -4.40
N LEU A 94 6.87 7.37 -5.41
CA LEU A 94 6.12 8.62 -5.40
C LEU A 94 4.60 8.39 -5.42
N LEU A 95 4.13 7.42 -6.21
CA LEU A 95 2.73 7.02 -6.24
C LEU A 95 2.28 6.47 -4.88
N MET A 96 3.09 5.59 -4.27
CA MET A 96 2.83 5.03 -2.94
C MET A 96 2.84 6.12 -1.86
N TRP A 97 3.81 7.03 -1.92
CA TRP A 97 3.88 8.18 -1.02
C TRP A 97 2.61 9.04 -1.12
N GLY A 98 2.25 9.47 -2.33
CA GLY A 98 1.05 10.28 -2.56
C GLY A 98 -0.22 9.55 -2.15
N TYR A 99 -0.34 8.27 -2.51
CA TYR A 99 -1.44 7.40 -2.12
C TYR A 99 -1.67 7.38 -0.60
N LEU A 100 -0.61 7.24 0.19
CA LEU A 100 -0.70 7.27 1.65
C LEU A 100 -0.94 8.70 2.14
N PHE A 101 -0.22 9.69 1.58
CA PHE A 101 -0.28 11.09 2.00
C PHE A 101 -1.64 11.73 1.81
N LYS A 102 -2.44 11.24 0.85
CA LYS A 102 -3.81 11.70 0.60
C LYS A 102 -4.66 11.73 1.88
N ASP A 103 -4.38 10.82 2.84
CA ASP A 103 -5.12 10.70 4.08
C ASP A 103 -4.84 11.86 5.07
N CYS A 104 -3.70 12.53 4.96
CA CYS A 104 -3.44 13.77 5.71
C CYS A 104 -4.41 14.89 5.34
N ALA A 105 -4.84 14.94 4.08
CA ALA A 105 -5.78 15.94 3.61
C ALA A 105 -7.20 15.72 4.17
N LEU A 106 -7.51 14.53 4.71
CA LEU A 106 -8.82 14.25 5.32
C LEU A 106 -9.13 15.21 6.46
N TYR A 107 -8.14 15.51 7.31
CA TYR A 107 -8.34 16.41 8.44
C TYR A 107 -8.62 17.85 8.00
N ALA A 108 -8.05 18.28 6.88
CA ALA A 108 -8.32 19.60 6.32
C ALA A 108 -9.77 19.74 5.81
N VAL A 109 -10.44 18.62 5.50
CA VAL A 109 -11.84 18.56 5.04
C VAL A 109 -12.81 18.01 6.09
N GLY A 110 -12.39 17.96 7.37
CA GLY A 110 -13.23 17.50 8.48
C GLY A 110 -13.50 15.99 8.51
N GLY A 111 -12.71 15.19 7.79
CA GLY A 111 -12.73 13.72 7.88
C GLY A 111 -11.88 13.19 9.03
N GLY A 112 -12.17 11.96 9.46
CA GLY A 112 -11.39 11.21 10.43
C GLY A 112 -10.73 9.97 9.83
N MET A 113 -9.78 9.40 10.58
CA MET A 113 -9.23 8.07 10.35
C MET A 113 -8.82 7.45 11.69
N ASP A 114 -9.06 6.14 11.85
CA ASP A 114 -8.73 5.40 13.07
C ASP A 114 -7.22 5.37 13.34
N ALA A 115 -6.84 5.33 14.62
CA ALA A 115 -5.45 5.38 15.06
C ALA A 115 -4.61 4.20 14.53
N MET A 116 -5.21 3.02 14.37
CA MET A 116 -4.52 1.86 13.80
C MET A 116 -4.15 2.09 12.33
N TYR A 117 -5.05 2.68 11.53
CA TYR A 117 -4.74 3.03 10.15
C TYR A 117 -3.67 4.13 10.07
N TRP A 118 -3.67 5.10 10.99
CA TRP A 118 -2.59 6.07 11.09
C TRP A 118 -1.24 5.43 11.38
N ALA A 119 -1.19 4.52 12.37
CA ALA A 119 0.03 3.80 12.67
C ALA A 119 0.54 3.01 11.45
N HIS A 120 -0.37 2.36 10.71
CA HIS A 120 -0.05 1.67 9.46
C HIS A 120 0.54 2.63 8.42
N HIS A 121 -0.11 3.78 8.16
CA HIS A 121 0.32 4.72 7.11
C HIS A 121 1.65 5.38 7.46
N VAL A 122 1.88 5.72 8.73
CA VAL A 122 3.16 6.27 9.21
C VAL A 122 4.30 5.29 8.99
N VAL A 123 4.09 4.01 9.29
CA VAL A 123 5.08 2.96 9.02
C VAL A 123 5.33 2.82 7.52
N CYS A 124 4.27 2.84 6.70
CA CYS A 124 4.40 2.76 5.25
C CYS A 124 5.14 3.98 4.68
N TRP A 125 4.88 5.21 5.16
CA TRP A 125 5.65 6.40 4.77
C TRP A 125 7.12 6.28 5.13
N ALA A 126 7.44 5.88 6.37
CA ALA A 126 8.82 5.71 6.80
C ALA A 126 9.54 4.67 5.93
N THR A 127 8.84 3.59 5.56
CA THR A 127 9.36 2.55 4.67
C THR A 127 9.61 3.11 3.26
N VAL A 128 8.62 3.77 2.66
CA VAL A 128 8.74 4.38 1.33
C VAL A 128 9.85 5.42 1.29
N PHE A 129 9.95 6.26 2.33
CA PHE A 129 11.03 7.23 2.45
C PHE A 129 12.40 6.54 2.51
N ASN A 130 12.56 5.50 3.34
CA ASN A 130 13.80 4.73 3.42
C ASN A 130 14.18 4.08 2.08
N PHE A 131 13.19 3.70 1.28
CA PHE A 131 13.38 3.06 -0.02
C PHE A 131 13.96 4.01 -1.08
N PHE A 132 13.82 5.33 -0.95
CA PHE A 132 14.59 6.26 -1.80
C PHE A 132 16.11 6.18 -1.57
N TYR A 133 16.56 5.65 -0.43
CA TYR A 133 17.96 5.61 -0.02
C TYR A 133 18.54 4.20 0.11
N THR A 134 17.74 3.17 -0.12
CA THR A 134 18.16 1.77 0.03
C THR A 134 18.09 1.09 -1.33
N ASP A 135 19.11 0.32 -1.71
CA ASP A 135 19.09 -0.47 -2.93
C ASP A 135 18.37 -1.80 -2.69
N LEU A 136 17.08 -1.87 -3.06
CA LEU A 136 16.25 -3.06 -2.87
C LEU A 136 15.93 -3.76 -4.18
N CYS A 137 15.44 -5.00 -4.08
CA CYS A 137 15.03 -5.76 -5.25
C CYS A 137 13.63 -5.38 -5.75
N ALA A 138 13.36 -5.56 -7.03
CA ALA A 138 12.04 -5.27 -7.61
C ALA A 138 10.88 -6.09 -7.02
N ILE A 139 11.16 -7.20 -6.34
CA ILE A 139 10.16 -7.93 -5.55
C ILE A 139 9.38 -7.03 -4.58
N PHE A 140 9.98 -5.94 -4.10
CA PHE A 140 9.30 -4.99 -3.22
C PHE A 140 8.21 -4.18 -3.93
N LEU A 141 8.32 -3.93 -5.24
CA LEU A 141 7.30 -3.25 -6.04
C LEU A 141 6.12 -4.19 -6.33
N VAL A 142 6.42 -5.42 -6.77
CA VAL A 142 5.38 -6.43 -7.05
C VAL A 142 4.65 -6.79 -5.79
N GLY A 143 5.39 -7.10 -4.73
CA GLY A 143 4.82 -7.48 -3.46
C GLY A 143 4.05 -6.33 -2.80
N GLY A 144 4.56 -5.10 -2.89
CA GLY A 144 3.82 -3.88 -2.53
C GLY A 144 2.47 -3.79 -3.23
N SER A 145 2.47 -3.96 -4.55
CA SER A 145 1.23 -3.91 -5.35
C SER A 145 0.28 -5.06 -5.04
N ALA A 146 0.81 -6.26 -4.81
CA ALA A 146 0.03 -7.44 -4.41
C ALA A 146 -0.63 -7.26 -3.02
N MET A 147 0.03 -6.57 -2.09
CA MET A 147 -0.56 -6.24 -0.78
C MET A 147 -1.74 -5.27 -0.92
N GLU A 148 -1.68 -4.33 -1.85
CA GLU A 148 -2.73 -3.34 -2.07
C GLU A 148 -4.02 -3.94 -2.65
N PHE A 149 -3.97 -5.09 -3.31
CA PHE A 149 -5.18 -5.84 -3.68
C PHE A 149 -6.01 -6.27 -2.46
N GLY A 150 -5.38 -6.56 -1.32
CA GLY A 150 -6.10 -6.81 -0.07
C GLY A 150 -6.82 -5.56 0.45
N GLY A 151 -6.17 -4.39 0.36
CA GLY A 151 -6.81 -3.11 0.69
C GLY A 151 -8.00 -2.79 -0.23
N ALA A 152 -7.86 -3.05 -1.53
CA ALA A 152 -8.92 -2.87 -2.51
C ALA A 152 -10.09 -3.84 -2.27
N SER A 153 -9.80 -5.12 -1.99
CA SER A 153 -10.84 -6.10 -1.69
C SER A 153 -11.59 -5.77 -0.42
N GLN A 154 -10.90 -5.24 0.60
CA GLN A 154 -11.53 -4.73 1.81
C GLN A 154 -12.54 -3.63 1.44
N THR A 155 -12.12 -2.63 0.66
CA THR A 155 -13.03 -1.56 0.20
C THR A 155 -14.24 -2.13 -0.56
N LEU A 156 -14.04 -3.06 -1.48
CA LEU A 156 -15.12 -3.69 -2.25
C LEU A 156 -16.07 -4.51 -1.37
N HIS A 157 -15.54 -5.29 -0.42
CA HIS A 157 -16.36 -6.04 0.53
C HIS A 157 -17.25 -5.14 1.37
N LEU A 158 -16.77 -3.95 1.72
CA LEU A 158 -17.55 -2.97 2.48
C LEU A 158 -18.67 -2.33 1.64
N ILE A 159 -18.43 -2.13 0.34
CA ILE A 159 -19.45 -1.62 -0.59
C ILE A 159 -20.51 -2.70 -0.89
N PHE A 160 -20.06 -3.95 -1.05
CA PHE A 160 -20.88 -5.10 -1.41
C PHE A 160 -21.03 -6.07 -0.23
N ALA A 161 -21.33 -5.56 0.97
CA ALA A 161 -21.35 -6.31 2.23
C ALA A 161 -22.38 -7.46 2.27
N GLU A 162 -23.29 -7.50 1.30
CA GLU A 162 -24.34 -8.50 1.14
C GLU A 162 -23.97 -9.61 0.15
N SER A 163 -22.81 -9.53 -0.49
CA SER A 163 -22.33 -10.51 -1.46
C SER A 163 -21.46 -11.57 -0.80
N GLN A 164 -21.94 -12.82 -0.74
CA GLN A 164 -21.15 -13.97 -0.29
C GLN A 164 -19.88 -14.18 -1.12
N LEU A 165 -19.95 -13.88 -2.43
CA LEU A 165 -18.78 -13.96 -3.30
C LEU A 165 -17.73 -12.94 -2.85
N MET A 166 -18.14 -11.71 -2.54
CA MET A 166 -17.21 -10.65 -2.18
C MET A 166 -16.57 -10.87 -0.81
N ASP A 167 -17.31 -11.45 0.15
CA ASP A 167 -16.75 -11.91 1.42
C ASP A 167 -15.64 -12.95 1.22
N LYS A 168 -15.88 -13.99 0.39
CA LYS A 168 -14.86 -15.00 0.06
C LYS A 168 -13.64 -14.39 -0.65
N VAL A 169 -13.86 -13.50 -1.61
CA VAL A 169 -12.79 -12.79 -2.32
C VAL A 169 -11.95 -11.98 -1.34
N HIS A 170 -12.60 -11.26 -0.41
CA HIS A 170 -11.92 -10.47 0.61
C HIS A 170 -11.06 -11.32 1.54
N VAL A 171 -11.60 -12.41 2.11
CA VAL A 171 -10.85 -13.30 2.99
C VAL A 171 -9.63 -13.89 2.27
N PHE A 172 -9.82 -14.37 1.04
CA PHE A 172 -8.74 -14.94 0.23
C PHE A 172 -7.65 -13.92 -0.08
N THR A 173 -8.02 -12.77 -0.63
CA THR A 173 -7.07 -11.71 -1.03
C THR A 173 -6.33 -11.13 0.16
N MET A 174 -7.01 -10.85 1.28
CA MET A 174 -6.35 -10.40 2.52
C MET A 174 -5.32 -11.41 3.01
N THR A 175 -5.69 -12.69 3.04
CA THR A 175 -4.77 -13.76 3.45
C THR A 175 -3.56 -13.82 2.53
N ALA A 176 -3.77 -13.78 1.20
CA ALA A 176 -2.68 -13.78 0.22
C ALA A 176 -1.78 -12.54 0.37
N SER A 177 -2.36 -11.35 0.55
CA SER A 177 -1.62 -10.10 0.79
C SER A 177 -0.75 -10.19 2.05
N HIS A 178 -1.25 -10.78 3.15
CA HIS A 178 -0.45 -11.00 4.35
C HIS A 178 0.68 -12.01 4.16
N VAL A 179 0.45 -13.09 3.40
CA VAL A 179 1.52 -14.04 3.05
C VAL A 179 2.63 -13.34 2.28
N VAL A 180 2.29 -12.49 1.31
CA VAL A 180 3.25 -11.67 0.57
C VAL A 180 3.98 -10.71 1.52
N ALA A 181 3.27 -9.99 2.37
CA ALA A 181 3.85 -9.05 3.34
C ALA A 181 4.89 -9.72 4.25
N CYS A 182 4.51 -10.85 4.86
CA CYS A 182 5.38 -11.63 5.72
C CYS A 182 6.58 -12.22 4.95
N GLY A 183 6.36 -12.71 3.73
CA GLY A 183 7.44 -13.21 2.86
C GLY A 183 8.45 -12.11 2.53
N MET A 184 7.97 -10.91 2.18
CA MET A 184 8.81 -9.74 1.95
C MET A 184 9.56 -9.29 3.20
N ALA A 185 8.93 -9.33 4.38
CA ALA A 185 9.58 -9.02 5.64
C ALA A 185 10.72 -10.00 5.93
N VAL A 186 10.50 -11.30 5.72
CA VAL A 186 11.55 -12.33 5.85
C VAL A 186 12.68 -12.09 4.85
N TYR A 187 12.35 -11.75 3.61
CA TYR A 187 13.34 -11.40 2.60
C TYR A 187 14.13 -10.14 2.99
N TYR A 188 13.47 -9.10 3.49
CA TYR A 188 14.13 -7.88 3.95
C TYR A 188 15.09 -8.13 5.12
N LEU A 189 14.74 -9.06 6.03
CA LEU A 189 15.62 -9.48 7.12
C LEU A 189 16.94 -10.07 6.61
N SER A 190 16.94 -10.75 5.45
CA SER A 190 18.14 -11.38 4.89
C SER A 190 19.05 -10.41 4.12
N LEU A 191 18.59 -9.20 3.80
CA LEU A 191 19.38 -8.20 3.05
C LEU A 191 20.45 -7.55 3.94
N PRO A 192 21.75 -7.76 3.69
CA PRO A 192 22.81 -7.23 4.55
C PRO A 192 22.98 -5.71 4.41
N ALA A 193 22.49 -5.11 3.33
CA ALA A 193 22.63 -3.68 3.04
C ALA A 193 21.88 -2.76 4.03
N ALA A 194 20.84 -3.27 4.71
CA ALA A 194 20.06 -2.47 5.66
C ALA A 194 20.55 -2.63 7.12
N PRO A 195 20.53 -1.57 7.96
CA PRO A 195 20.85 -1.67 9.38
C PRO A 195 20.03 -2.75 10.08
N LEU A 196 20.65 -3.55 10.96
CA LEU A 196 19.98 -4.66 11.64
C LEU A 196 18.75 -4.20 12.43
N ALA A 197 18.84 -3.07 13.13
CA ALA A 197 17.72 -2.50 13.88
C ALA A 197 16.53 -2.18 12.97
N ALA A 198 16.78 -1.58 11.79
CA ALA A 198 15.73 -1.28 10.82
C ALA A 198 15.08 -2.55 10.27
N ARG A 199 15.88 -3.58 9.97
CA ARG A 199 15.39 -4.90 9.54
C ARG A 199 14.50 -5.55 10.59
N LEU A 200 14.93 -5.59 11.85
CA LEU A 200 14.17 -6.16 12.95
C LEU A 200 12.86 -5.41 13.20
N VAL A 201 12.93 -4.07 13.30
CA VAL A 201 11.74 -3.24 13.52
C VAL A 201 10.74 -3.40 12.37
N PHE A 202 11.21 -3.33 11.12
CA PHE A 202 10.35 -3.53 9.96
C PHE A 202 9.67 -4.91 10.00
N GLY A 203 10.44 -5.98 10.24
CA GLY A 203 9.90 -7.32 10.36
C GLY A 203 8.82 -7.42 11.45
N THR A 204 9.14 -7.01 12.67
CA THR A 204 8.19 -7.07 13.80
C THR A 204 6.90 -6.28 13.51
N VAL A 205 7.02 -5.09 12.95
CA VAL A 205 5.86 -4.24 12.63
C VAL A 205 5.00 -4.88 11.53
N VAL A 206 5.61 -5.40 10.46
CA VAL A 206 4.87 -6.06 9.37
C VAL A 206 4.12 -7.29 9.86
N PHE A 207 4.77 -8.14 10.67
CA PHE A 207 4.10 -9.31 11.26
C PHE A 207 2.96 -8.91 12.19
N GLY A 208 3.18 -7.93 13.08
CA GLY A 208 2.16 -7.44 14.01
C GLY A 208 0.94 -6.85 13.30
N LEU A 209 1.17 -5.97 12.32
CA LEU A 209 0.09 -5.36 11.54
C LEU A 209 -0.66 -6.40 10.69
N SER A 210 0.04 -7.34 10.07
CA SER A 210 -0.59 -8.41 9.29
C SER A 210 -1.47 -9.30 10.16
N PHE A 211 -1.04 -9.60 11.39
CA PHE A 211 -1.85 -10.38 12.34
C PHE A 211 -3.13 -9.64 12.74
N GLU A 212 -3.04 -8.36 13.13
CA GLU A 212 -4.21 -7.58 13.52
C GLU A 212 -5.18 -7.36 12.36
N ARG A 213 -4.67 -7.11 11.14
CA ARG A 213 -5.51 -7.00 9.94
C ARG A 213 -6.19 -8.32 9.58
N GLN A 214 -5.50 -9.47 9.71
CA GLN A 214 -6.11 -10.78 9.48
C GLN A 214 -7.20 -11.07 10.52
N LYS A 215 -6.94 -10.79 11.80
CA LYS A 215 -7.92 -10.93 12.87
C LYS A 215 -9.18 -10.10 12.59
N TYR A 216 -9.01 -8.88 12.07
CA TYR A 216 -10.11 -8.04 11.65
C TYR A 216 -10.88 -8.61 10.45
N ALA A 217 -10.18 -9.07 9.40
CA ALA A 217 -10.82 -9.71 8.25
C ALA A 217 -11.65 -10.95 8.65
N MET A 218 -11.12 -11.78 9.55
CA MET A 218 -11.84 -12.94 10.09
C MET A 218 -13.03 -12.55 10.98
N LYS A 219 -12.97 -11.41 11.67
CA LYS A 219 -14.13 -10.86 12.39
C LYS A 219 -15.25 -10.50 11.40
N LEU A 220 -14.93 -9.76 10.33
CA LEU A 220 -15.91 -9.38 9.31
C LEU A 220 -16.53 -10.61 8.63
N HIS A 221 -15.72 -11.63 8.36
CA HIS A 221 -16.20 -12.89 7.78
C HIS A 221 -17.23 -13.60 8.66
N ARG A 222 -16.98 -13.68 9.98
CA ARG A 222 -17.95 -14.26 10.93
C ARG A 222 -19.26 -13.46 10.95
N GLU A 223 -19.16 -12.13 11.00
CA GLU A 223 -20.33 -11.26 10.97
C GLU A 223 -21.13 -11.42 9.66
N ALA A 224 -20.45 -11.62 8.52
CA ALA A 224 -21.08 -11.90 7.24
C ALA A 224 -21.79 -13.27 7.25
N ALA A 225 -21.13 -14.31 7.74
CA ALA A 225 -21.72 -15.64 7.87
C ALA A 225 -23.01 -15.63 8.70
N ASP A 226 -23.02 -14.92 9.84
CA ASP A 226 -24.21 -14.76 10.68
C ASP A 226 -25.36 -14.05 9.94
N ARG A 227 -25.05 -13.02 9.14
CA ARG A 227 -26.04 -12.33 8.31
C ARG A 227 -26.64 -13.25 7.26
N PHE A 228 -25.82 -14.08 6.61
CA PHE A 228 -26.29 -15.01 5.58
C PHE A 228 -27.14 -16.13 6.19
N ALA A 229 -26.76 -16.67 7.34
CA ALA A 229 -27.53 -17.69 8.04
C ALA A 229 -28.93 -17.21 8.44
N LYS A 230 -29.09 -15.94 8.82
CA LYS A 230 -30.39 -15.34 9.16
C LYS A 230 -31.31 -15.13 7.96
N ARG A 231 -30.82 -15.27 6.73
CA ARG A 231 -31.58 -15.05 5.48
C ARG A 231 -31.94 -16.36 4.77
N ALA A 232 -31.33 -17.48 5.16
CA ALA A 232 -31.61 -18.81 4.63
C ALA A 232 -32.77 -19.45 5.41
#